data_AF-A0A7X6VNU5-F1
#
_entry.id   AF-A0A7X6VNU5-F1
#
_cell.length_a   1.000
_cell.length_b   1.000
_cell.length_c   1.000
_cell.angle_alpha   90.00
_cell.angle_beta   90.00
_cell.angle_gamma   90.00
#
_symmetry.space_group_name_H-M   'P 1'
#
loop_
_entity.id
_entity.type
_entity.pdbx_description
1 polymer ?
#
loop_
_entity_poly.entity_id
_entity_poly.type
_entity_poly.pdbx_seq_one_letter_code
_entity_poly.pdbx_strand_id
1 'polypeptide(L)'
;MEQFYVIGKVINVNQGANFYNINIEVEDKTLLNIKLNPDLTYEIIVGQIYRFLVKPEYKVNKENIIINNLVSYISIEKLADEVDLVSLYQIFYDFSPIDPVRARNLIEKTIENIDNQV
;
A
#
# COMPACT_ATOMS: atom_id res chain seq x y z
N MET A 1 -24.17 7.16 -1.70
CA MET A 1 -23.41 5.97 -2.16
C MET A 1 -22.93 5.23 -0.94
N GLU A 2 -22.94 3.91 -1.00
CA GLU A 2 -22.47 3.04 0.09
C GLU A 2 -20.95 3.09 0.18
N GLN A 3 -20.43 2.92 1.39
CA GLN A 3 -18.98 2.77 1.60
C GLN A 3 -18.53 1.39 1.15
N PHE A 4 -17.28 1.26 0.72
CA PHE A 4 -16.72 -0.03 0.33
C PHE A 4 -15.29 -0.20 0.84
N TYR A 5 -14.89 -1.45 1.05
CA TYR A 5 -13.51 -1.79 1.36
C TYR A 5 -12.71 -2.04 0.08
N VAL A 6 -11.48 -1.59 0.06
CA VAL A 6 -10.51 -1.88 -0.99
C VAL A 6 -9.15 -2.18 -0.37
N ILE A 7 -8.51 -3.25 -0.83
CA ILE A 7 -7.12 -3.56 -0.47
C ILE A 7 -6.23 -3.09 -1.61
N GLY A 8 -5.16 -2.39 -1.28
CA GLY A 8 -4.18 -1.99 -2.29
C GLY A 8 -2.87 -1.51 -1.70
N LYS A 9 -1.84 -1.55 -2.54
CA LYS A 9 -0.50 -1.07 -2.25
C LYS A 9 -0.40 0.42 -2.56
N VAL A 10 0.08 1.22 -1.62
CA VAL A 10 0.30 2.65 -1.84
C VAL A 10 1.45 2.82 -2.82
N ILE A 11 1.19 3.40 -3.98
CA ILE A 11 2.22 3.66 -5.01
C ILE A 11 2.76 5.07 -4.89
N ASN A 12 1.91 6.03 -4.52
CA ASN A 12 2.31 7.43 -4.40
C ASN A 12 1.41 8.17 -3.39
N VAL A 13 2.01 9.10 -2.65
CA VAL A 13 1.35 10.10 -1.82
C VAL A 13 1.54 11.47 -2.50
N ASN A 14 0.45 12.03 -2.99
CA ASN A 14 0.43 13.34 -3.62
C ASN A 14 -0.05 14.38 -2.60
N GLN A 15 0.84 15.31 -2.24
CA GLN A 15 0.53 16.37 -1.30
C GLN A 15 0.91 17.73 -1.90
N GLY A 16 0.00 18.69 -1.77
CA GLY A 16 0.22 20.09 -2.13
C GLY A 16 -0.71 20.98 -1.33
N ALA A 17 -0.63 22.29 -1.55
CA ALA A 17 -1.41 23.27 -0.77
C ALA A 17 -2.93 23.03 -0.79
N ASN A 18 -3.46 22.44 -1.87
CA ASN A 18 -4.90 22.26 -2.09
C ASN A 18 -5.33 20.80 -2.31
N PHE A 19 -4.41 19.84 -2.18
CA PHE A 19 -4.71 18.43 -2.39
C PHE A 19 -3.89 17.54 -1.48
N TYR A 20 -4.54 16.48 -1.00
CA TYR A 20 -3.87 15.41 -0.30
C TYR A 20 -4.57 14.11 -0.67
N ASN A 21 -3.90 13.28 -1.46
CA ASN A 21 -4.45 12.06 -2.02
C ASN A 21 -3.36 11.02 -2.23
N ILE A 22 -3.76 9.76 -2.29
CA ILE A 22 -2.87 8.64 -2.63
C ILE A 22 -3.36 7.97 -3.90
N ASN A 23 -2.42 7.37 -4.62
CA ASN A 23 -2.73 6.35 -5.61
C ASN A 23 -2.39 5.00 -5.00
N ILE A 24 -3.35 4.09 -4.99
CA ILE A 24 -3.12 2.70 -4.64
C ILE A 24 -3.20 1.84 -5.90
N GLU A 25 -2.33 0.85 -5.99
CA GLU A 25 -2.49 -0.26 -6.93
C GLU A 25 -3.37 -1.32 -6.26
N VAL A 26 -4.42 -1.76 -6.94
CA VAL A 26 -5.30 -2.84 -6.49
C VAL A 26 -4.93 -4.15 -7.20
N GLU A 27 -5.59 -5.26 -6.85
CA GLU A 27 -5.21 -6.62 -7.28
C GLU A 27 -5.06 -6.78 -8.81
N ASP A 28 -5.94 -6.14 -9.59
CA ASP A 28 -5.91 -6.18 -11.06
C ASP A 28 -4.87 -5.23 -11.70
N LYS A 29 -3.97 -4.65 -10.89
CA LYS A 29 -2.95 -3.67 -11.28
C LYS A 29 -3.49 -2.32 -11.74
N THR A 30 -4.78 -2.06 -11.59
CA THR A 30 -5.32 -0.72 -11.81
C THR A 30 -4.99 0.21 -10.66
N LEU A 31 -5.00 1.52 -10.94
CA LEU A 31 -4.74 2.56 -9.95
C LEU A 31 -6.06 3.19 -9.49
N LEU A 32 -6.25 3.22 -8.17
CA LEU A 32 -7.35 3.93 -7.53
C LEU A 32 -6.82 5.17 -6.81
N ASN A 33 -7.36 6.34 -7.15
CA ASN A 33 -7.08 7.56 -6.40
C ASN A 33 -8.00 7.65 -5.18
N ILE A 34 -7.43 7.89 -4.00
CA ILE A 34 -8.15 8.10 -2.75
C ILE A 34 -7.75 9.45 -2.17
N LYS A 35 -8.72 10.33 -1.97
CA LYS A 35 -8.54 11.59 -1.27
C LYS A 35 -8.40 11.33 0.22
N LEU A 36 -7.31 11.84 0.80
CA LEU A 36 -6.99 11.70 2.21
C LEU A 36 -7.69 12.77 3.04
N ASN A 37 -7.94 12.44 4.30
CA ASN A 37 -8.30 13.39 5.34
C ASN A 37 -7.06 13.64 6.22
N PRO A 38 -6.48 14.86 6.23
CA PRO A 38 -5.29 15.18 7.02
C PRO A 38 -5.38 14.78 8.49
N ASP A 39 -6.59 14.86 9.07
CA ASP A 39 -6.82 14.52 10.49
C ASP A 39 -6.75 13.02 10.79
N LEU A 40 -6.73 12.18 9.75
CA LEU A 40 -6.77 10.72 9.87
C LEU A 40 -5.50 10.05 9.33
N THR A 41 -4.63 10.75 8.61
CA THR A 41 -3.60 10.13 7.74
C THR A 41 -2.19 10.50 8.13
N TYR A 42 -1.79 10.14 9.34
CA TYR A 42 -0.47 10.46 9.87
C TYR A 42 0.63 9.45 9.48
N GLU A 43 0.29 8.29 8.92
CA GLU A 43 1.24 7.18 8.75
C GLU A 43 1.00 6.32 7.49
N ILE A 44 0.47 6.90 6.40
CA ILE A 44 0.38 6.15 5.14
C ILE A 44 1.75 6.12 4.48
N ILE A 45 2.32 4.92 4.33
CA ILE A 45 3.67 4.71 3.82
C ILE A 45 3.61 4.18 2.39
N VAL A 46 4.35 4.81 1.48
CA VAL A 46 4.53 4.33 0.10
C VAL A 46 5.16 2.94 0.12
N GLY A 47 4.62 2.04 -0.71
CA GLY A 47 5.04 0.66 -0.82
C GLY A 47 4.26 -0.29 0.06
N GLN A 48 3.59 0.19 1.12
CA GLN A 48 2.82 -0.68 2.02
C GLN A 48 1.41 -0.95 1.53
N ILE A 49 0.83 -2.05 2.03
CA ILE A 49 -0.50 -2.53 1.65
C ILE A 49 -1.45 -2.28 2.83
N TYR A 50 -2.62 -1.72 2.53
CA TYR A 50 -3.65 -1.46 3.53
C TYR A 50 -5.01 -1.90 3.02
N ARG A 51 -5.92 -2.18 3.96
CA ARG A 51 -7.36 -2.20 3.72
C ARG A 51 -7.91 -0.81 4.00
N PHE A 52 -8.48 -0.17 2.99
CA PHE A 52 -9.10 1.15 3.07
C PHE A 52 -10.62 1.00 3.09
N LEU A 53 -11.30 1.75 3.96
CA LEU A 53 -12.72 2.02 3.87
C LEU A 53 -12.92 3.35 3.14
N VAL A 54 -13.63 3.31 2.02
CA VAL A 54 -13.75 4.45 1.10
C VAL A 54 -15.21 4.83 0.94
N LYS A 55 -15.45 6.14 0.87
CA LYS A 55 -16.77 6.72 0.57
C LYS A 55 -16.71 7.51 -0.73
N PRO A 56 -17.34 7.01 -1.81
CA PRO A 56 -17.57 7.76 -3.02
C PRO A 56 -18.43 9.00 -2.77
N GLU A 57 -18.06 10.14 -3.33
CA GLU A 57 -18.85 11.36 -3.34
C GLU A 57 -18.87 11.97 -4.75
N TYR A 58 -20.08 12.31 -5.23
CA TYR A 58 -20.25 12.99 -6.51
C TYR A 58 -19.93 14.47 -6.35
N LYS A 59 -19.04 14.99 -7.20
CA LYS A 59 -18.85 16.44 -7.32
C LYS A 59 -19.53 16.92 -8.60
N VAL A 60 -20.66 17.60 -8.42
CA VAL A 60 -21.53 18.06 -9.53
C VAL A 60 -20.90 19.19 -10.34
N ASN A 61 -19.88 19.87 -9.81
CA ASN A 61 -19.22 20.95 -10.54
C ASN A 61 -18.25 20.42 -11.60
N LYS A 62 -18.73 20.51 -12.84
CA LYS A 62 -18.06 20.43 -14.15
C LYS A 62 -18.04 19.09 -14.89
N GLU A 63 -17.94 17.91 -14.26
CA GLU A 63 -17.75 16.66 -15.04
C GLU A 63 -18.31 15.35 -14.43
N ASN A 64 -19.27 15.40 -13.50
CA ASN A 64 -19.79 14.17 -12.82
C ASN A 64 -18.67 13.28 -12.25
N ILE A 65 -17.62 13.89 -11.68
CA ILE A 65 -16.46 13.16 -11.17
C ILE A 65 -16.82 12.52 -9.82
N ILE A 66 -16.46 11.25 -9.66
CA ILE A 66 -16.50 10.54 -8.39
C ILE A 66 -15.18 10.78 -7.65
N ILE A 67 -15.29 11.27 -6.41
CA ILE A 67 -14.16 11.38 -5.50
C ILE A 67 -14.27 10.30 -4.45
N ASN A 68 -13.21 9.52 -4.30
CA ASN A 68 -13.10 8.49 -3.28
C ASN A 68 -12.50 9.09 -2.02
N ASN A 69 -13.32 9.43 -1.03
CA ASN A 69 -12.82 9.96 0.23
C ASN A 69 -12.48 8.81 1.18
N LEU A 70 -11.31 8.91 1.81
CA LEU A 70 -10.92 7.98 2.86
C LEU A 70 -11.80 8.15 4.11
N VAL A 71 -12.31 7.04 4.63
CA VAL A 71 -13.03 6.97 5.91
C VAL A 71 -12.11 6.43 7.00
N SER A 72 -11.44 5.32 6.73
CA SER A 72 -10.46 4.71 7.63
C SER A 72 -9.52 3.79 6.85
N TYR A 73 -8.41 3.41 7.47
CA TYR A 73 -7.49 2.42 6.91
C TYR A 73 -6.85 1.60 8.03
N ILE A 74 -6.41 0.40 7.68
CA ILE A 74 -5.65 -0.49 8.55
C ILE A 74 -4.61 -1.23 7.71
N SER A 75 -3.38 -1.38 8.23
CA SER A 75 -2.36 -2.13 7.51
C SER A 75 -2.75 -3.61 7.47
N ILE A 76 -2.43 -4.28 6.36
CA ILE A 76 -2.84 -5.68 6.18
C ILE A 76 -2.21 -6.59 7.24
N GLU A 77 -1.04 -6.24 7.77
CA GLU A 77 -0.32 -6.99 8.79
C GLU A 77 -1.13 -7.09 10.09
N LYS A 78 -1.98 -6.10 10.37
CA LYS A 78 -2.90 -6.13 11.53
C LYS A 78 -4.16 -6.96 11.26
N LEU A 79 -4.35 -7.45 10.04
CA LEU A 79 -5.47 -8.28 9.59
C LEU A 79 -5.05 -9.72 9.28
N ALA A 80 -3.88 -10.16 9.78
CA ALA A 80 -3.31 -11.47 9.47
C ALA A 80 -4.28 -12.66 9.69
N ASP A 81 -5.21 -12.54 10.63
CA ASP A 81 -6.22 -13.57 10.91
C ASP A 81 -7.42 -13.55 9.95
N GLU A 82 -7.61 -12.46 9.20
CA GLU A 82 -8.74 -12.23 8.29
C GLU A 82 -8.35 -12.39 6.81
N VAL A 83 -7.06 -12.32 6.48
CA VAL A 83 -6.58 -12.31 5.08
C VAL A 83 -5.37 -13.22 4.88
N ASP A 84 -5.22 -13.76 3.67
CA ASP A 84 -4.01 -14.47 3.27
C ASP A 84 -2.90 -13.46 2.88
N LEU A 85 -2.04 -13.14 3.85
CA LEU A 85 -0.92 -12.24 3.65
C LEU A 85 0.06 -12.71 2.58
N VAL A 86 0.28 -14.03 2.46
CA VAL A 86 1.24 -14.57 1.49
C VAL A 86 0.74 -14.29 0.07
N SER A 87 -0.53 -14.59 -0.19
CA SER A 87 -1.18 -14.31 -1.47
C SER A 87 -1.17 -12.80 -1.78
N LEU A 88 -1.52 -11.95 -0.81
CA LEU A 88 -1.48 -10.50 -1.01
C LEU A 88 -0.07 -9.98 -1.33
N TYR A 89 0.96 -10.49 -0.64
CA TYR A 89 2.33 -10.09 -0.95
C TYR A 89 2.75 -10.56 -2.35
N GLN A 90 2.32 -11.74 -2.80
CA GLN A 90 2.63 -12.23 -4.15
C GLN A 90 1.96 -11.41 -5.24
N ILE A 91 0.77 -10.88 -4.96
CA ILE A 91 0.08 -9.95 -5.85
C ILE A 91 0.85 -8.63 -5.94
N PHE A 92 1.22 -8.03 -4.81
CA PHE A 92 1.65 -6.62 -4.75
C PHE A 92 3.17 -6.39 -4.75
N TYR A 93 3.98 -7.42 -4.50
CA TYR A 93 5.43 -7.32 -4.54
C TYR A 93 6.00 -8.27 -5.59
N ASP A 94 6.90 -7.75 -6.40
CA ASP A 94 7.78 -8.59 -7.21
C ASP A 94 8.75 -9.30 -6.27
N PHE A 95 8.46 -10.57 -5.96
CA PHE A 95 9.42 -11.41 -5.28
C PHE A 95 10.66 -11.56 -6.16
N SER A 96 11.84 -11.33 -5.56
CA SER A 96 13.07 -11.77 -6.20
C SER A 96 12.97 -13.29 -6.41
N PRO A 97 13.24 -13.81 -7.61
CA PRO A 97 13.25 -15.26 -7.88
C PRO A 97 14.40 -15.99 -7.15
N ILE A 98 15.16 -15.27 -6.30
CA ILE A 98 16.20 -15.83 -5.47
C ILE A 98 15.53 -16.59 -4.33
N ASP A 99 15.61 -17.92 -4.42
CA ASP A 99 15.33 -18.86 -3.34
C ASP A 99 15.80 -18.29 -1.99
N PRO A 100 14.93 -18.18 -0.97
CA PRO A 100 15.30 -17.72 0.38
C PRO A 100 16.55 -18.41 0.94
N VAL A 101 16.78 -19.67 0.59
CA VAL A 101 18.01 -20.42 0.94
C VAL A 101 19.23 -19.79 0.30
N ARG A 102 19.13 -19.40 -0.98
CA ARG A 102 20.22 -18.73 -1.71
C ARG A 102 20.46 -17.31 -1.19
N ALA A 103 19.40 -16.60 -0.80
CA ALA A 103 19.54 -15.28 -0.17
C ALA A 103 20.24 -15.38 1.19
N ARG A 104 19.86 -16.34 2.05
CA ARG A 104 20.53 -16.62 3.33
C ARG A 104 22.01 -16.96 3.11
N ASN A 105 22.31 -17.88 2.20
CA ASN A 105 23.69 -18.29 1.91
C ASN A 105 24.55 -17.13 1.40
N LEU A 106 23.98 -16.22 0.61
CA LEU A 106 24.68 -15.01 0.13
C LEU A 106 24.96 -14.02 1.27
N ILE A 107 24.01 -13.83 2.18
CA ILE A 107 24.19 -12.97 3.35
C ILE A 107 25.27 -13.55 4.27
N GLU A 108 25.16 -14.84 4.61
CA GLU A 108 26.13 -15.53 5.47
C GLU A 108 27.54 -15.50 4.88
N LYS A 109 27.69 -15.81 3.58
CA LYS A 109 28.97 -15.76 2.87
C LYS A 109 29.55 -14.34 2.80
N THR A 110 28.71 -13.31 2.78
CA THR A 110 29.17 -11.92 2.80
C THR A 110 29.68 -11.54 4.19
N ILE A 111 29.00 -11.98 5.26
CA ILE A 111 29.42 -11.76 6.65
C ILE A 111 30.78 -12.44 6.93
N GLU A 112 30.99 -13.66 6.41
CA GLU A 112 32.26 -14.38 6.54
C GLU A 112 33.45 -13.66 5.88
N ASN A 113 33.21 -12.77 4.93
CA ASN A 113 34.25 -11.98 4.25
C ASN A 113 34.38 -10.54 4.82
N ILE A 114 33.64 -10.20 5.89
CA ILE A 114 33.90 -8.98 6.64
C ILE A 114 35.11 -9.26 7.53
N ASP A 115 36.29 -8.98 6.98
CA ASP A 115 37.57 -9.04 7.68
C ASP A 115 37.68 -7.85 8.65
N ASN A 116 36.94 -7.94 9.77
CA ASN A 116 37.23 -7.10 10.93
C ASN A 116 38.45 -7.70 11.61
N GLN A 117 39.63 -7.21 11.23
CA GLN A 117 40.81 -7.29 12.09
C GLN A 117 40.51 -6.49 13.36
N VAL A 118 40.06 -7.18 14.41
CA VAL A 118 40.07 -6.64 15.78
C VAL A 118 41.42 -6.95 16.40
#